data_AF-A0A2E9JXX9-F1
#
_entry.id   AF-A0A2E9JXX9-F1
#
_cell.length_a   1.000
_cell.length_b   1.000
_cell.length_c   1.000
_cell.angle_alpha   90.00
_cell.angle_beta   90.00
_cell.angle_gamma   90.00
#
_symmetry.space_group_name_H-M   'P 1'
#
loop_
_entity.id
_entity.type
_entity.pdbx_description
1 polymer ?
#
loop_
_entity_poly.entity_id
_entity_poly.type
_entity_poly.pdbx_seq_one_letter_code
_entity_poly.pdbx_strand_id
1 'polypeptide(L)'
;MAAKIIETNNTPLTKVEVEGVTADIIENALKNARIEMDAVLFRTAMSPGIREQGDCFPMIANKQGKMVVGQFGSFIGPFMDAYDAEIEEGDIILTNDPYMCNAAVSHLPDWIVLMPVFKDGRHIAWTAMFGHMSDNGGMVPGSIPIKATTVYQEGIRIPPTKLYKKGELQSDVLELILHNVRTSQWNRFDLNALVAACRTAGRRCVEMANRFGDDIFYSAMDIMLERNFNAMKFIIQNFIPEEPRTFEDYICDDGMGMGPYKIKCKMWREGDVAIFDFAGTDPQAQSSVNFYLNEDMFKMFFGSFTINVVDPQIVFNDGFYDLVEVRIPEGTLLKPKFPAALSGRTHALGRLFDVLGALLGAGAPEQMLNAAGFSDSPHLFYSGYDSREGKNNEWFQLFQIGFGGVPGRPAGDGPDGHSLWPGFTNVPNEFIESYFPLRIERYETIPDSGGAGLHRGGNGLSVAYRFLVDGEIAIHDERWFTYPWGVIGGQVGLRSTKKLVRSDGSEEWLPSKCDGIKVKTDDLLYFNTWGGGGWGDPLARDAALVLADVNRNLATIEGALDYGVIIKDGAVDEAATEQLRVEMRESRGDIQTFNFGPPIDEIRANCKQETGLDAPETPIFR
;
A
#
# COMPACT_ATOMS: atom_id res chain seq x y z
N MET A 1 18.44 5.57 -26.38
CA MET A 1 18.77 6.98 -26.05
C MET A 1 17.62 7.52 -25.20
N ALA A 2 17.84 8.55 -24.39
CA ALA A 2 16.79 9.11 -23.53
C ALA A 2 15.81 9.99 -24.33
N ALA A 3 14.59 10.14 -23.82
CA ALA A 3 13.53 10.96 -24.40
C ALA A 3 13.97 12.41 -24.57
N LYS A 4 13.52 13.04 -25.65
CA LYS A 4 13.86 14.44 -25.96
C LYS A 4 12.61 15.28 -26.09
N ILE A 5 12.48 16.29 -25.24
CA ILE A 5 11.40 17.27 -25.37
C ILE A 5 11.74 18.25 -26.50
N ILE A 6 10.78 18.48 -27.39
CA ILE A 6 10.90 19.44 -28.49
C ILE A 6 10.07 20.67 -28.16
N GLU A 7 10.74 21.80 -28.02
CA GLU A 7 10.12 23.10 -27.76
C GLU A 7 10.15 23.93 -29.06
N THR A 8 8.99 24.46 -29.47
CA THR A 8 8.90 25.39 -30.61
C THR A 8 9.33 26.79 -30.23
N ASN A 9 9.32 27.10 -28.93
CA ASN A 9 9.84 28.32 -28.34
C ASN A 9 11.01 27.96 -27.40
N ASN A 10 12.21 28.45 -27.69
CA ASN A 10 13.43 28.15 -26.95
C ASN A 10 13.86 29.28 -26.01
N THR A 11 12.98 30.25 -25.71
CA THR A 11 13.26 31.28 -24.70
C THR A 11 13.43 30.61 -23.33
N PRO A 12 14.61 30.74 -22.69
CA PRO A 12 14.86 30.04 -21.44
C PRO A 12 13.99 30.59 -20.31
N LEU A 13 13.53 29.69 -19.44
CA LEU A 13 12.99 30.06 -18.13
C LEU A 13 14.16 30.44 -17.21
N THR A 14 14.04 31.57 -16.53
CA THR A 14 15.09 32.11 -15.68
C THR A 14 14.69 31.99 -14.22
N LYS A 15 15.64 31.63 -13.35
CA LYS A 15 15.43 31.69 -11.90
C LYS A 15 15.39 33.15 -11.46
N VAL A 16 14.33 33.51 -10.75
CA VAL A 16 14.10 34.86 -10.21
C VAL A 16 13.80 34.78 -8.72
N GLU A 17 14.01 35.88 -8.02
CA GLU A 17 13.57 36.01 -6.63
C GLU A 17 12.04 36.03 -6.59
N VAL A 18 11.44 35.21 -5.72
CA VAL A 18 10.00 35.12 -5.53
C VAL A 18 9.68 35.48 -4.09
N GLU A 19 8.75 36.43 -3.91
CA GLU A 19 8.24 36.79 -2.59
C GLU A 19 7.61 35.57 -1.90
N GLY A 20 7.90 35.37 -0.61
CA GLY A 20 7.42 34.20 0.14
C GLY A 20 5.90 34.00 0.06
N VAL A 21 5.11 35.08 0.13
CA VAL A 21 3.66 35.04 -0.02
C VAL A 21 3.24 34.51 -1.40
N THR A 22 3.96 34.89 -2.46
CA THR A 22 3.68 34.42 -3.82
C THR A 22 4.00 32.93 -3.96
N ALA A 23 5.11 32.46 -3.38
CA ALA A 23 5.46 31.05 -3.35
C ALA A 23 4.40 30.22 -2.61
N ASP A 24 3.93 30.70 -1.45
CA ASP A 24 2.90 30.02 -0.66
C ASP A 24 1.55 29.95 -1.40
N ILE A 25 1.18 31.00 -2.15
CA ILE A 25 -0.04 31.00 -2.96
C ILE A 25 0.07 29.97 -4.09
N ILE A 26 1.21 29.90 -4.79
CA ILE A 26 1.44 28.93 -5.87
C ILE A 26 1.43 27.50 -5.31
N GLU A 27 2.11 27.26 -4.19
CA GLU A 27 2.13 25.96 -3.51
C GLU A 27 0.71 25.47 -3.17
N ASN A 28 -0.10 26.32 -2.54
CA ASN A 28 -1.49 25.96 -2.20
C ASN A 28 -2.39 25.81 -3.43
N ALA A 29 -2.14 26.58 -4.49
CA ALA A 29 -2.86 26.42 -5.75
C ALA A 29 -2.51 25.09 -6.45
N LEU A 30 -1.24 24.66 -6.43
CA LEU A 30 -0.83 23.35 -6.93
C LEU A 30 -1.41 22.20 -6.10
N LYS A 31 -1.44 22.32 -4.77
CA LYS A 31 -2.17 21.37 -3.89
C LYS A 31 -3.63 21.25 -4.28
N ASN A 32 -4.29 22.39 -4.51
CA ASN A 32 -5.70 22.40 -4.91
C ASN A 32 -5.89 21.77 -6.31
N ALA A 33 -5.00 22.05 -7.25
CA ALA A 33 -5.01 21.43 -8.58
C ALA A 33 -4.91 19.89 -8.48
N ARG A 34 -4.08 19.36 -7.56
CA ARG A 34 -4.01 17.93 -7.27
C ARG A 34 -5.32 17.37 -6.72
N ILE A 35 -6.01 18.09 -5.82
CA ILE A 35 -7.34 17.70 -5.32
C ILE A 35 -8.37 17.69 -6.46
N GLU A 36 -8.27 18.64 -7.40
CA GLU A 36 -9.16 18.68 -8.56
C GLU A 36 -8.93 17.48 -9.50
N MET A 37 -7.69 16.99 -9.64
CA MET A 37 -7.39 15.76 -10.40
C MET A 37 -8.19 14.56 -9.85
N ASP A 38 -8.14 14.34 -8.54
CA ASP A 38 -8.90 13.27 -7.87
C ASP A 38 -10.41 13.44 -8.08
N ALA A 39 -10.92 14.66 -7.89
CA ALA A 39 -12.34 14.94 -8.05
C ALA A 39 -12.85 14.65 -9.47
N VAL A 40 -12.04 14.91 -10.50
CA VAL A 40 -12.34 14.56 -11.90
C VAL A 40 -12.34 13.05 -12.09
N LEU A 41 -11.32 12.37 -11.56
CA LEU A 41 -11.17 10.92 -11.72
C LEU A 41 -12.32 10.17 -11.03
N PHE A 42 -12.59 10.42 -9.75
CA PHE A 42 -13.63 9.72 -8.99
C PHE A 42 -15.04 9.90 -9.55
N ARG A 43 -15.31 11.00 -10.25
CA ARG A 43 -16.62 11.26 -10.86
C ARG A 43 -16.79 10.65 -12.25
N THR A 44 -15.71 10.23 -12.89
CA THR A 44 -15.73 9.78 -14.30
C THR A 44 -15.21 8.36 -14.51
N ALA A 45 -14.45 7.81 -13.55
CA ALA A 45 -14.08 6.40 -13.50
C ALA A 45 -15.31 5.50 -13.31
N MET A 46 -15.21 4.28 -13.84
CA MET A 46 -16.28 3.28 -13.81
C MET A 46 -15.93 2.08 -12.94
N SER A 47 -14.66 1.73 -12.80
CA SER A 47 -14.27 0.60 -11.95
C SER A 47 -14.46 0.91 -10.47
N PRO A 48 -14.92 -0.06 -9.66
CA PRO A 48 -15.04 0.12 -8.21
C PRO A 48 -13.69 0.40 -7.51
N GLY A 49 -12.58 -0.14 -8.03
CA GLY A 49 -11.24 0.06 -7.48
C GLY A 49 -10.83 1.54 -7.44
N ILE A 50 -11.04 2.26 -8.55
CA ILE A 50 -10.76 3.69 -8.61
C ILE A 50 -11.90 4.51 -8.02
N ARG A 51 -13.15 4.21 -8.39
CA ARG A 51 -14.31 5.05 -8.07
C ARG A 51 -14.69 5.03 -6.59
N GLU A 52 -14.68 3.85 -5.97
CA GLU A 52 -15.18 3.66 -4.60
C GLU A 52 -14.03 3.54 -3.59
N GLN A 53 -12.89 2.94 -3.97
CA GLN A 53 -11.79 2.68 -3.03
C GLN A 53 -10.63 3.67 -3.15
N GLY A 54 -10.50 4.38 -4.28
CA GLY A 54 -9.53 5.45 -4.45
C GLY A 54 -8.11 5.00 -4.82
N ASP A 55 -7.94 3.83 -5.45
CA ASP A 55 -6.62 3.31 -5.85
C ASP A 55 -6.05 4.03 -7.09
N CYS A 56 -5.64 5.28 -6.88
CA CYS A 56 -5.12 6.20 -7.89
C CYS A 56 -4.30 7.33 -7.24
N PHE A 57 -3.26 7.79 -7.93
CA PHE A 57 -2.26 8.73 -7.38
C PHE A 57 -1.96 9.81 -8.42
N PRO A 58 -2.38 11.05 -8.17
CA PRO A 58 -2.03 12.20 -8.99
C PRO A 58 -0.64 12.74 -8.66
N MET A 59 -0.03 13.37 -9.65
CA MET A 59 1.26 14.04 -9.51
C MET A 59 1.35 15.27 -10.41
N ILE A 60 1.93 16.34 -9.86
CA ILE A 60 2.40 17.51 -10.59
C ILE A 60 3.90 17.65 -10.33
N ALA A 61 4.68 17.83 -11.38
CA ALA A 61 6.13 17.93 -11.35
C ALA A 61 6.62 19.21 -12.03
N ASN A 62 7.79 19.70 -11.62
CA ASN A 62 8.46 20.83 -12.26
C ASN A 62 8.97 20.46 -13.67
N LYS A 63 9.55 21.41 -14.41
CA LYS A 63 10.10 21.18 -15.76
C LYS A 63 11.12 20.03 -15.82
N GLN A 64 11.89 19.81 -14.75
CA GLN A 64 12.89 18.75 -14.64
C GLN A 64 12.27 17.39 -14.31
N GLY A 65 10.96 17.33 -14.09
CA GLY A 65 10.28 16.10 -13.73
C GLY A 65 10.43 15.74 -12.26
N LYS A 66 10.77 16.67 -11.36
CA LYS A 66 10.71 16.45 -9.91
C LYS A 66 9.31 16.75 -9.41
N MET A 67 8.68 15.81 -8.70
CA MET A 67 7.36 16.00 -8.10
C MET A 67 7.43 17.18 -7.14
N VAL A 68 6.47 18.10 -7.27
CA VAL A 68 6.28 19.24 -6.36
C VAL A 68 5.02 19.07 -5.51
N VAL A 69 4.01 18.36 -6.04
CA VAL A 69 2.81 17.93 -5.32
C VAL A 69 2.41 16.56 -5.84
N GLY A 70 2.19 15.61 -4.94
CA GLY A 70 1.73 14.26 -5.28
C GLY A 70 1.77 13.35 -4.06
N GLN A 71 1.87 12.03 -4.27
CA GLN A 71 1.79 11.05 -3.18
C GLN A 71 2.98 10.08 -3.09
N PHE A 72 3.53 9.61 -4.22
CA PHE A 72 4.57 8.57 -4.25
C PHE A 72 5.82 8.94 -5.06
N GLY A 73 6.07 10.24 -5.21
CA GLY A 73 7.25 10.74 -5.90
C GLY A 73 7.12 10.73 -7.40
N SER A 74 8.15 11.25 -8.06
CA SER A 74 8.17 11.31 -9.51
C SER A 74 8.64 10.05 -10.20
N PHE A 75 7.88 9.67 -11.22
CA PHE A 75 8.23 8.64 -12.19
C PHE A 75 8.71 9.20 -13.53
N ILE A 76 8.86 10.53 -13.66
CA ILE A 76 9.29 11.18 -14.91
C ILE A 76 10.73 10.83 -15.28
N GLY A 77 11.67 10.84 -14.32
CA GLY A 77 13.09 10.56 -14.59
C GLY A 77 13.31 9.18 -15.22
N PRO A 78 12.91 8.09 -14.55
CA PRO A 78 13.01 6.74 -15.11
C PRO A 78 12.30 6.57 -16.46
N PHE A 79 11.15 7.23 -16.65
CA PHE A 79 10.47 7.24 -17.94
C PHE A 79 11.31 7.91 -19.03
N MET A 80 11.87 9.09 -18.76
CA MET A 80 12.69 9.84 -19.71
C MET A 80 13.93 9.04 -20.11
N ASP A 81 14.54 8.28 -19.19
CA ASP A 81 15.70 7.43 -19.49
C ASP A 81 15.32 6.21 -20.36
N ALA A 82 14.12 5.67 -20.17
CA ALA A 82 13.64 4.46 -20.85
C ALA A 82 13.07 4.71 -22.25
N TYR A 83 12.54 5.91 -22.52
CA TYR A 83 11.76 6.17 -23.72
C TYR A 83 12.59 6.83 -24.83
N ASP A 84 12.96 6.07 -25.85
CA ASP A 84 13.74 6.60 -26.99
C ASP A 84 12.82 7.26 -28.05
N ALA A 85 12.31 8.45 -27.73
CA ALA A 85 11.49 9.22 -28.65
C ALA A 85 11.55 10.74 -28.42
N GLU A 86 11.14 11.49 -29.44
CA GLU A 86 10.83 12.91 -29.31
C GLU A 86 9.46 13.09 -28.67
N ILE A 87 9.32 14.05 -27.74
CA ILE A 87 8.08 14.41 -27.05
C ILE A 87 7.75 15.86 -27.39
N GLU A 88 6.55 16.10 -27.90
CA GLU A 88 6.11 17.41 -28.39
C GLU A 88 4.83 17.86 -27.66
N GLU A 89 4.46 19.13 -27.87
CA GLU A 89 3.21 19.68 -27.35
C GLU A 89 1.99 18.86 -27.83
N GLY A 90 1.11 18.51 -26.89
CA GLY A 90 -0.08 17.70 -27.14
C GLY A 90 0.14 16.18 -27.08
N ASP A 91 1.37 15.72 -26.89
CA ASP A 91 1.64 14.30 -26.64
C ASP A 91 1.17 13.88 -25.24
N ILE A 92 0.66 12.66 -25.13
CA ILE A 92 0.34 12.00 -23.85
C ILE A 92 0.85 10.57 -23.93
N ILE A 93 1.61 10.15 -22.93
CA ILE A 93 2.26 8.86 -22.88
C ILE A 93 1.51 7.94 -21.91
N LEU A 94 1.36 6.67 -22.29
CA LEU A 94 0.84 5.58 -21.47
C LEU A 94 1.93 4.53 -21.29
N THR A 95 2.06 4.00 -20.08
CA THR A 95 2.91 2.85 -19.76
C THR A 95 2.34 2.11 -18.55
N ASN A 96 2.65 0.82 -18.45
CA ASN A 96 2.48 0.04 -17.21
C ASN A 96 3.67 -0.90 -16.95
N ASP A 97 4.76 -0.80 -17.72
CA ASP A 97 5.86 -1.76 -17.69
C ASP A 97 6.88 -1.46 -16.57
N PRO A 98 6.93 -2.27 -15.49
CA PRO A 98 7.82 -2.03 -14.36
C PRO A 98 9.29 -2.17 -14.76
N TYR A 99 9.60 -3.10 -15.66
CA TYR A 99 10.98 -3.41 -16.02
C TYR A 99 11.59 -2.38 -16.96
N MET A 100 10.78 -1.74 -17.81
CA MET A 100 11.28 -0.70 -18.69
C MET A 100 11.51 0.62 -17.95
N CYS A 101 10.68 0.95 -16.96
CA CYS A 101 10.73 2.25 -16.29
C CYS A 101 11.35 2.18 -14.88
N ASN A 102 12.31 1.27 -14.64
CA ASN A 102 12.98 1.08 -13.34
C ASN A 102 12.00 1.07 -12.15
N ALA A 103 10.92 0.30 -12.26
CA ALA A 103 9.84 0.20 -11.28
C ALA A 103 9.11 1.51 -10.90
N ALA A 104 9.14 2.51 -11.78
CA ALA A 104 8.24 3.66 -11.70
C ALA A 104 6.75 3.26 -11.67
N VAL A 105 6.43 2.15 -12.35
CA VAL A 105 5.22 1.36 -12.16
C VAL A 105 5.67 0.11 -11.40
N SER A 106 4.95 -0.31 -10.37
CA SER A 106 5.39 -1.45 -9.54
C SER A 106 4.80 -2.80 -9.96
N HIS A 107 3.70 -2.83 -10.70
CA HIS A 107 3.10 -4.02 -11.32
C HIS A 107 2.19 -3.64 -12.51
N LEU A 108 1.77 -4.62 -13.33
CA LEU A 108 1.08 -4.32 -14.59
C LEU A 108 -0.34 -3.72 -14.49
N PRO A 109 -1.16 -4.03 -13.48
CA PRO A 109 -2.49 -3.41 -13.36
C PRO A 109 -2.45 -1.88 -13.23
N ASP A 110 -1.35 -1.32 -12.74
CA ASP A 110 -1.18 0.13 -12.56
C ASP A 110 -0.85 0.79 -13.90
N TRP A 111 -1.82 1.48 -14.50
CA TRP A 111 -1.59 2.24 -15.73
C TRP A 111 -1.21 3.67 -15.38
N ILE A 112 -0.09 4.14 -15.93
CA ILE A 112 0.41 5.50 -15.72
C ILE A 112 0.23 6.32 -17.00
N VAL A 113 -0.45 7.46 -16.86
CA VAL A 113 -0.56 8.52 -17.85
C VAL A 113 0.42 9.64 -17.51
N LEU A 114 1.23 10.02 -18.49
CA LEU A 114 2.28 11.01 -18.42
C LEU A 114 2.01 12.13 -19.44
N MET A 115 1.92 13.37 -18.99
CA MET A 115 1.63 14.50 -19.88
C MET A 115 2.58 15.69 -19.61
N PRO A 116 3.44 16.07 -20.57
CA PRO A 116 4.19 17.31 -20.49
C PRO A 116 3.24 18.51 -20.67
N VAL A 117 3.41 19.53 -19.84
CA VAL A 117 2.62 20.76 -19.89
C VAL A 117 3.38 21.81 -20.65
N PHE A 118 2.78 22.28 -21.74
CA PHE A 118 3.33 23.34 -22.59
C PHE A 118 2.56 24.65 -22.43
N LYS A 119 3.28 25.76 -22.63
CA LYS A 119 2.75 27.12 -22.73
C LYS A 119 3.56 27.89 -23.77
N ASP A 120 2.88 28.44 -24.79
CA ASP A 120 3.49 29.23 -25.86
C ASP A 120 4.69 28.52 -26.53
N GLY A 121 4.58 27.19 -26.74
CA GLY A 121 5.64 26.37 -27.33
C GLY A 121 6.79 25.98 -26.40
N ARG A 122 6.73 26.32 -25.10
CA ARG A 122 7.69 25.95 -24.06
C ARG A 122 7.12 24.91 -23.11
N HIS A 123 7.90 23.91 -22.75
CA HIS A 123 7.59 22.96 -21.69
C HIS A 123 7.86 23.61 -20.32
N ILE A 124 6.84 23.64 -19.44
CA ILE A 124 6.90 24.35 -18.16
C ILE A 124 6.76 23.43 -16.93
N ALA A 125 6.14 22.26 -17.08
CA ALA A 125 5.84 21.34 -15.97
C ALA A 125 5.44 19.97 -16.52
N TRP A 126 5.35 18.97 -15.65
CA TRP A 126 4.72 17.68 -15.95
C TRP A 126 3.46 17.48 -15.10
N THR A 127 2.51 16.74 -15.65
CA THR A 127 1.41 16.16 -14.89
C THR A 127 1.34 14.69 -15.17
N ALA A 128 0.93 13.93 -14.17
CA ALA A 128 0.74 12.52 -14.34
C ALA A 128 -0.32 11.96 -13.39
N MET A 129 -0.91 10.85 -13.79
CA MET A 129 -1.93 10.16 -13.04
C MET A 129 -1.73 8.67 -13.25
N PHE A 130 -1.70 7.91 -12.16
CA PHE A 130 -1.89 6.47 -12.26
C PHE A 130 -3.26 6.06 -11.72
N GLY A 131 -3.77 4.94 -12.21
CA GLY A 131 -4.91 4.26 -11.62
C GLY A 131 -4.78 2.75 -11.79
N HIS A 132 -5.24 2.02 -10.77
CA HIS A 132 -5.27 0.57 -10.79
C HIS A 132 -6.42 0.06 -11.68
N MET A 133 -6.07 -0.57 -12.80
CA MET A 133 -7.05 -1.17 -13.71
C MET A 133 -7.58 -2.47 -13.11
N SER A 134 -8.91 -2.66 -13.13
CA SER A 134 -9.51 -3.88 -12.57
C SER A 134 -9.08 -5.16 -13.27
N ASP A 135 -8.69 -5.10 -14.54
CA ASP A 135 -8.10 -6.22 -15.26
C ASP A 135 -7.07 -5.70 -16.26
N ASN A 136 -6.01 -6.48 -16.48
CA ASN A 136 -4.92 -6.19 -17.40
C ASN A 136 -4.64 -7.38 -18.34
N GLY A 137 -5.55 -8.35 -18.46
CA GLY A 137 -5.38 -9.51 -19.36
C GLY A 137 -4.46 -10.61 -18.85
N GLY A 138 -4.20 -10.68 -17.55
CA GLY A 138 -3.36 -11.71 -16.94
C GLY A 138 -4.05 -13.07 -16.94
N MET A 139 -3.34 -14.13 -16.55
CA MET A 139 -3.88 -15.50 -16.64
C MET A 139 -5.08 -15.77 -15.71
N VAL A 140 -5.30 -14.93 -14.70
CA VAL A 140 -6.48 -14.94 -13.82
C VAL A 140 -7.29 -13.65 -13.97
N PRO A 141 -8.62 -13.67 -13.74
CA PRO A 141 -9.42 -12.47 -13.56
C PRO A 141 -8.83 -11.57 -12.46
N GLY A 142 -8.75 -10.27 -12.72
CA GLY A 142 -8.10 -9.31 -11.82
C GLY A 142 -6.64 -9.04 -12.16
N SER A 143 -6.00 -9.88 -12.99
CA SER A 143 -4.59 -9.76 -13.37
C SER A 143 -3.58 -9.75 -12.23
N ILE A 144 -3.95 -10.27 -11.06
CA ILE A 144 -3.04 -10.46 -9.93
C ILE A 144 -2.88 -11.97 -9.65
N PRO A 145 -2.23 -12.74 -10.52
CA PRO A 145 -2.02 -14.18 -10.30
C PRO A 145 -1.03 -14.44 -9.16
N ILE A 146 -1.32 -15.40 -8.28
CA ILE A 146 -0.40 -15.80 -7.21
C ILE A 146 0.71 -16.68 -7.78
N LYS A 147 0.33 -17.62 -8.64
CA LYS A 147 1.25 -18.64 -9.19
C LYS A 147 1.98 -18.20 -10.45
N ALA A 148 1.96 -16.90 -10.78
CA ALA A 148 2.76 -16.39 -11.89
C ALA A 148 4.24 -16.53 -11.56
N THR A 149 4.99 -17.12 -12.47
CA THR A 149 6.45 -17.23 -12.38
C THR A 149 7.15 -16.20 -13.26
N THR A 150 6.40 -15.61 -14.20
CA THR A 150 6.91 -14.56 -15.08
C THR A 150 5.90 -13.43 -15.23
N VAL A 151 6.39 -12.19 -15.39
CA VAL A 151 5.56 -11.00 -15.66
C VAL A 151 4.64 -11.17 -16.89
N TYR A 152 5.01 -12.02 -17.85
CA TYR A 152 4.18 -12.31 -19.02
C TYR A 152 2.85 -13.01 -18.70
N GLN A 153 2.74 -13.64 -17.54
CA GLN A 153 1.50 -14.26 -17.06
C GLN A 153 0.57 -13.23 -16.39
N GLU A 154 1.05 -12.02 -16.13
CA GLU A 154 0.32 -10.96 -15.40
C GLU A 154 -0.47 -10.02 -16.34
N GLY A 155 -0.31 -10.21 -17.65
CA GLY A 155 -1.13 -9.58 -18.67
C GLY A 155 -0.34 -8.67 -19.61
N ILE A 156 -1.03 -7.68 -20.19
CA ILE A 156 -0.42 -6.81 -21.19
C ILE A 156 0.65 -5.92 -20.56
N ARG A 157 1.81 -5.90 -21.21
CA ARG A 157 2.93 -5.01 -20.91
C ARG A 157 2.96 -3.92 -21.96
N ILE A 158 2.68 -2.70 -21.52
CA ILE A 158 2.62 -1.49 -22.33
C ILE A 158 3.94 -0.77 -22.11
N PRO A 159 4.90 -0.86 -23.04
CA PRO A 159 6.10 -0.03 -22.97
C PRO A 159 5.69 1.44 -23.09
N PRO A 160 6.55 2.41 -22.71
CA PRO A 160 6.28 3.82 -22.94
C PRO A 160 5.82 4.10 -24.37
N THR A 161 4.55 4.52 -24.51
CA THR A 161 3.87 4.64 -25.81
C THR A 161 3.07 5.92 -25.86
N LYS A 162 3.15 6.67 -26.96
CA LYS A 162 2.27 7.83 -27.19
C LYS A 162 0.82 7.36 -27.38
N LEU A 163 0.00 7.56 -26.36
CA LEU A 163 -1.45 7.41 -26.45
C LEU A 163 -2.06 8.55 -27.26
N TYR A 164 -1.57 9.77 -27.08
CA TYR A 164 -1.87 10.91 -27.94
C TYR A 164 -0.59 11.38 -28.62
N LYS A 165 -0.68 11.66 -29.91
CA LYS A 165 0.40 12.27 -30.70
C LYS A 165 -0.09 13.63 -31.21
N LYS A 166 0.50 14.73 -30.76
CA LYS A 166 0.07 16.11 -31.08
C LYS A 166 -1.43 16.35 -30.88
N GLY A 167 -1.99 15.81 -29.80
CA GLY A 167 -3.41 15.92 -29.46
C GLY A 167 -4.33 14.90 -30.15
N GLU A 168 -3.82 14.07 -31.05
CA GLU A 168 -4.60 13.03 -31.73
C GLU A 168 -4.46 11.67 -31.04
N LEU A 169 -5.59 11.07 -30.65
CA LEU A 169 -5.63 9.74 -30.03
C LEU A 169 -5.15 8.68 -31.02
N GLN A 170 -4.16 7.88 -30.61
CA GLN A 170 -3.69 6.72 -31.36
C GLN A 170 -4.65 5.54 -31.16
N SER A 171 -5.80 5.59 -31.83
CA SER A 171 -6.92 4.64 -31.62
C SER A 171 -6.51 3.19 -31.83
N ASP A 172 -5.76 2.85 -32.87
CA ASP A 172 -5.31 1.47 -33.13
C ASP A 172 -4.50 0.87 -31.97
N VAL A 173 -3.66 1.69 -31.32
CA VAL A 173 -2.88 1.28 -30.13
C VAL A 173 -3.81 1.01 -28.96
N LEU A 174 -4.76 1.92 -28.71
CA LEU A 174 -5.71 1.77 -27.63
C LEU A 174 -6.60 0.53 -27.83
N GLU A 175 -7.13 0.31 -29.03
CA GLU A 175 -7.96 -0.86 -29.33
C GLU A 175 -7.18 -2.17 -29.18
N LEU A 176 -5.91 -2.20 -29.59
CA LEU A 176 -5.04 -3.36 -29.37
C LEU A 176 -4.87 -3.67 -27.88
N ILE A 177 -4.62 -2.64 -27.06
CA ILE A 177 -4.49 -2.81 -25.61
C ILE A 177 -5.80 -3.34 -25.01
N LEU A 178 -6.92 -2.69 -25.33
CA LEU A 178 -8.23 -3.03 -24.77
C LEU A 178 -8.76 -4.39 -25.25
N HIS A 179 -8.30 -4.89 -26.39
CA HIS A 179 -8.64 -6.25 -26.85
C HIS A 179 -8.01 -7.35 -25.99
N ASN A 180 -6.94 -7.03 -25.24
CA ASN A 180 -6.24 -7.99 -24.41
C ASN A 180 -6.74 -8.03 -22.97
N VAL A 181 -7.75 -7.26 -22.58
CA VAL A 181 -8.26 -7.19 -21.19
C VAL A 181 -9.72 -7.60 -21.10
N ARG A 182 -10.14 -8.17 -19.96
CA ARG A 182 -11.52 -8.66 -19.75
C ARG A 182 -12.53 -7.53 -19.56
N THR A 183 -12.14 -6.47 -18.86
CA THR A 183 -12.98 -5.30 -18.53
C THR A 183 -12.72 -4.11 -19.46
N SER A 184 -12.68 -4.35 -20.77
CA SER A 184 -12.25 -3.37 -21.78
C SER A 184 -13.00 -2.03 -21.73
N GLN A 185 -14.31 -2.05 -21.45
CA GLN A 185 -15.09 -0.81 -21.30
C GLN A 185 -14.68 -0.02 -20.06
N TRP A 186 -14.50 -0.67 -18.90
CA TRP A 186 -14.04 0.00 -17.68
C TRP A 186 -12.66 0.59 -17.87
N ASN A 187 -11.70 -0.20 -18.38
CA ASN A 187 -10.35 0.29 -18.65
C ASN A 187 -10.34 1.50 -19.60
N ARG A 188 -11.22 1.51 -20.62
CA ARG A 188 -11.35 2.69 -21.51
C ARG A 188 -11.83 3.92 -20.74
N PHE A 189 -12.88 3.79 -19.94
CA PHE A 189 -13.44 4.90 -19.19
C PHE A 189 -12.48 5.42 -18.13
N ASP A 190 -11.83 4.51 -17.41
CA ASP A 190 -10.83 4.83 -16.40
C ASP A 190 -9.60 5.51 -17.04
N LEU A 191 -9.08 5.01 -18.16
CA LEU A 191 -8.00 5.66 -18.89
C LEU A 191 -8.38 7.08 -19.35
N ASN A 192 -9.60 7.26 -19.86
CA ASN A 192 -10.10 8.59 -20.24
C ASN A 192 -10.15 9.53 -19.03
N ALA A 193 -10.54 9.02 -17.87
CA ALA A 193 -10.57 9.75 -16.62
C ALA A 193 -9.15 10.14 -16.14
N LEU A 194 -8.16 9.25 -16.24
CA LEU A 194 -6.74 9.56 -15.98
C LEU A 194 -6.25 10.69 -16.88
N VAL A 195 -6.53 10.61 -18.19
CA VAL A 195 -6.17 11.66 -19.16
C VAL A 195 -6.85 12.99 -18.83
N ALA A 196 -8.12 12.97 -18.44
CA ALA A 196 -8.87 14.17 -18.05
C ALA A 196 -8.30 14.83 -16.79
N ALA A 197 -7.88 14.03 -15.81
CA ALA A 197 -7.23 14.49 -14.59
C ALA A 197 -5.90 15.21 -14.91
N CYS A 198 -5.01 14.58 -15.69
CA CYS A 198 -3.75 15.21 -16.12
C CYS A 198 -4.00 16.54 -16.86
N ARG A 199 -4.93 16.56 -17.83
CA ARG A 199 -5.29 17.79 -18.56
C ARG A 199 -5.78 18.89 -17.64
N THR A 200 -6.54 18.53 -16.59
CA THR A 200 -7.05 19.50 -15.62
C THR A 200 -5.91 20.18 -14.87
N ALA A 201 -4.98 19.41 -14.31
CA ALA A 201 -3.80 19.99 -13.67
C ALA A 201 -2.92 20.78 -14.64
N GLY A 202 -2.76 20.32 -15.89
CA GLY A 202 -1.99 21.04 -16.91
C GLY A 202 -2.55 22.45 -17.17
N ARG A 203 -3.89 22.57 -17.25
CA ARG A 203 -4.54 23.90 -17.35
C ARG A 203 -4.27 24.76 -16.12
N ARG A 204 -4.32 24.20 -14.92
CA ARG A 204 -4.01 24.95 -13.68
C ARG A 204 -2.58 25.47 -13.67
N CYS A 205 -1.61 24.66 -14.09
CA CYS A 205 -0.22 25.11 -14.25
C CYS A 205 -0.09 26.30 -15.21
N VAL A 206 -0.77 26.25 -16.36
CA VAL A 206 -0.78 27.37 -17.33
C VAL A 206 -1.48 28.60 -16.76
N GLU A 207 -2.60 28.45 -16.05
CA GLU A 207 -3.30 29.56 -15.38
C GLU A 207 -2.42 30.24 -14.32
N MET A 208 -1.66 29.47 -13.53
CA MET A 208 -0.71 30.01 -12.56
C MET A 208 0.45 30.74 -13.25
N ALA A 209 1.04 30.17 -14.29
CA ALA A 209 2.09 30.81 -15.07
C ALA A 209 1.59 32.12 -15.72
N ASN A 210 0.35 32.16 -16.23
CA ASN A 210 -0.26 33.39 -16.76
C ASN A 210 -0.47 34.47 -15.68
N ARG A 211 -0.88 34.07 -14.47
CA ARG A 211 -1.20 35.00 -13.40
C ARG A 211 0.05 35.60 -12.75
N PHE A 212 1.08 34.79 -12.52
CA PHE A 212 2.26 35.19 -11.76
C PHE A 212 3.49 35.44 -12.64
N GLY A 213 3.49 34.96 -13.88
CA GLY A 213 4.64 35.00 -14.79
C GLY A 213 5.37 33.66 -14.84
N ASP A 214 5.88 33.30 -16.02
CA ASP A 214 6.48 31.98 -16.28
C ASP A 214 7.73 31.73 -15.40
N ASP A 215 8.61 32.72 -15.28
CA ASP A 215 9.83 32.63 -14.47
C ASP A 215 9.52 32.54 -12.97
N ILE A 216 8.47 33.22 -12.51
CA ILE A 216 8.02 33.17 -11.11
C ILE A 216 7.42 31.80 -10.80
N PHE A 217 6.56 31.26 -11.67
CA PHE A 217 6.00 29.91 -11.51
C PHE A 217 7.11 28.84 -11.50
N TYR A 218 8.05 28.93 -12.44
CA TYR A 218 9.22 28.05 -12.50
C TYR A 218 10.06 28.11 -11.22
N SER A 219 10.36 29.32 -10.72
CA SER A 219 11.17 29.52 -9.52
C SER A 219 10.45 29.08 -8.24
N ALA A 220 9.13 29.27 -8.16
CA ALA A 220 8.32 28.86 -7.01
C ALA A 220 8.34 27.33 -6.80
N MET A 221 8.27 26.56 -7.88
CA MET A 221 8.39 25.09 -7.82
C MET A 221 9.75 24.63 -7.27
N ASP A 222 10.83 25.32 -7.63
CA ASP A 222 12.16 25.03 -7.08
C ASP A 222 12.27 25.39 -5.59
N ILE A 223 11.65 26.51 -5.17
CA ILE A 223 11.56 26.89 -3.75
C ILE A 223 10.82 25.81 -2.93
N MET A 224 9.76 25.22 -3.47
CA MET A 224 9.04 24.14 -2.81
C MET A 224 9.93 22.91 -2.58
N LEU A 225 10.77 22.55 -3.55
CA LEU A 225 11.73 21.45 -3.43
C LEU A 225 12.81 21.77 -2.37
N GLU A 226 13.35 22.99 -2.40
CA GLU A 226 14.37 23.44 -1.44
C GLU A 226 13.85 23.47 0.00
N ARG A 227 12.60 23.90 0.22
CA ARG A 227 11.95 23.84 1.54
C ARG A 227 11.92 22.42 2.09
N ASN A 228 11.56 21.45 1.25
CA ASN A 228 11.51 20.05 1.67
C ASN A 228 12.90 19.47 1.95
N PHE A 229 13.90 19.81 1.12
CA PHE A 229 15.31 19.46 1.37
C PHE A 229 15.77 19.93 2.75
N ASN A 230 15.53 21.20 3.08
CA ASN A 230 15.96 21.76 4.36
C ASN A 230 15.24 21.13 5.56
N ALA A 231 13.94 20.88 5.44
CA ALA A 231 13.17 20.19 6.48
C ALA A 231 13.67 18.76 6.70
N MET A 232 13.85 17.99 5.63
CA MET A 232 14.31 16.61 5.74
C MET A 232 15.74 16.52 6.28
N LYS A 233 16.62 17.46 5.90
CA LYS A 233 17.96 17.54 6.48
C LYS A 233 17.92 17.66 8.00
N PHE A 234 17.07 18.55 8.51
CA PHE A 234 16.88 18.70 9.96
C PHE A 234 16.33 17.41 10.59
N ILE A 235 15.35 16.77 9.96
CA ILE A 235 14.79 15.50 10.43
C ILE A 235 15.88 14.42 10.51
N ILE A 236 16.65 14.21 9.44
CA ILE A 236 17.69 13.18 9.39
C ILE A 236 18.71 13.37 10.50
N GLN A 237 19.19 14.60 10.71
CA GLN A 237 20.17 14.91 11.74
C GLN A 237 19.67 14.62 13.16
N ASN A 238 18.37 14.78 13.42
CA ASN A 238 17.78 14.59 14.75
C ASN A 238 17.31 13.15 15.01
N PHE A 239 16.82 12.44 14.00
CA PHE A 239 16.15 11.15 14.18
C PHE A 239 16.99 9.94 13.74
N ILE A 240 17.90 10.11 12.79
CA ILE A 240 18.68 9.00 12.25
C ILE A 240 20.05 8.95 12.95
N PRO A 241 20.44 7.81 13.54
CA PRO A 241 21.72 7.67 14.22
C PRO A 241 22.89 7.49 13.24
N GLU A 242 24.08 7.91 13.63
CA GLU A 242 25.32 7.53 12.92
C GLU A 242 25.66 6.06 13.14
N GLU A 243 25.36 5.54 14.34
CA GLU A 243 25.55 4.13 14.65
C GLU A 243 24.48 3.26 13.96
N PRO A 244 24.87 2.24 13.17
CA PRO A 244 23.91 1.46 12.42
C PRO A 244 22.97 0.61 13.26
N ARG A 245 21.71 0.57 12.83
CA ARG A 245 20.66 -0.31 13.36
C ARG A 245 20.20 -1.29 12.31
N THR A 246 19.76 -2.46 12.71
CA THR A 246 19.29 -3.52 11.80
C THR A 246 17.98 -4.08 12.31
N PHE A 247 17.06 -4.35 11.40
CA PHE A 247 15.80 -5.02 11.69
C PHE A 247 15.45 -5.98 10.54
N GLU A 248 14.70 -7.03 10.85
CA GLU A 248 14.21 -7.99 9.87
C GLU A 248 12.80 -8.46 10.23
N ASP A 249 11.99 -8.72 9.20
CA ASP A 249 10.65 -9.32 9.30
C ASP A 249 10.41 -10.20 8.06
N TYR A 250 9.30 -10.94 8.04
CA TYR A 250 9.12 -12.13 7.21
C TYR A 250 7.75 -12.18 6.52
N ILE A 251 7.71 -12.19 5.18
CA ILE A 251 6.50 -12.59 4.44
C ILE A 251 6.23 -14.08 4.70
N CYS A 252 5.01 -14.49 5.04
CA CYS A 252 4.72 -15.86 5.46
C CYS A 252 5.08 -16.91 4.39
N ASP A 253 4.72 -16.66 3.13
CA ASP A 253 4.90 -17.60 2.03
C ASP A 253 4.71 -16.94 0.66
N ASP A 254 5.02 -17.70 -0.40
CA ASP A 254 4.93 -17.28 -1.80
C ASP A 254 3.64 -17.72 -2.52
N GLY A 255 2.69 -18.36 -1.82
CA GLY A 255 1.48 -18.96 -2.40
C GLY A 255 1.72 -20.26 -3.19
N MET A 256 2.97 -20.73 -3.23
CA MET A 256 3.40 -21.99 -3.86
C MET A 256 4.03 -22.97 -2.86
N GLY A 257 3.92 -22.67 -1.55
CA GLY A 257 4.35 -23.54 -0.46
C GLY A 257 5.75 -23.26 0.08
N MET A 258 6.44 -22.22 -0.40
CA MET A 258 7.75 -21.80 0.11
C MET A 258 7.60 -20.59 1.02
N GLY A 259 8.37 -20.54 2.09
CA GLY A 259 8.40 -19.44 3.05
C GLY A 259 8.89 -19.84 4.46
N PRO A 260 8.97 -18.86 5.37
CA PRO A 260 8.82 -17.44 5.11
C PRO A 260 10.01 -16.82 4.36
N TYR A 261 9.80 -15.66 3.74
CA TYR A 261 10.84 -14.86 3.06
C TYR A 261 11.22 -13.65 3.90
N LYS A 262 12.51 -13.49 4.16
CA LYS A 262 13.05 -12.41 4.99
C LYS A 262 13.25 -11.12 4.21
N ILE A 263 12.80 -10.02 4.78
CA ILE A 263 13.20 -8.65 4.43
C ILE A 263 14.06 -8.10 5.55
N LYS A 264 15.28 -7.68 5.22
CA LYS A 264 16.25 -7.15 6.18
C LYS A 264 16.72 -5.78 5.73
N CYS A 265 16.74 -4.83 6.67
CA CYS A 265 17.23 -3.49 6.40
C CYS A 265 18.17 -3.03 7.52
N LYS A 266 19.27 -2.41 7.12
CA LYS A 266 20.22 -1.72 7.98
C LYS A 266 20.13 -0.21 7.72
N MET A 267 19.95 0.59 8.77
CA MET A 267 19.75 2.03 8.69
C MET A 267 20.79 2.79 9.54
N TRP A 268 21.38 3.83 8.97
CA TRP A 268 22.26 4.79 9.65
C TRP A 268 22.29 6.11 8.89
N ARG A 269 23.04 7.10 9.38
CA ARG A 269 23.38 8.30 8.60
C ARG A 269 24.89 8.54 8.54
N GLU A 270 25.32 9.16 7.45
CA GLU A 270 26.66 9.71 7.27
C GLU A 270 26.56 11.21 7.01
N GLY A 271 26.94 12.02 7.99
CA GLY A 271 26.69 13.46 7.95
C GLY A 271 25.18 13.74 7.87
N ASP A 272 24.76 14.29 6.73
CA ASP A 272 23.38 14.68 6.44
C ASP A 272 22.60 13.63 5.62
N VAL A 273 23.25 12.52 5.24
CA VAL A 273 22.66 11.50 4.35
C VAL A 273 22.22 10.29 5.15
N ALA A 274 20.91 9.96 5.09
CA ALA A 274 20.38 8.72 5.63
C ALA A 274 20.63 7.57 4.65
N ILE A 275 21.12 6.43 5.14
CA ILE A 275 21.48 5.27 4.33
C ILE A 275 20.63 4.09 4.77
N PHE A 276 19.99 3.44 3.79
CA PHE A 276 19.21 2.22 3.94
C PHE A 276 19.83 1.11 3.09
N ASP A 277 20.31 0.06 3.73
CA ASP A 277 20.95 -1.09 3.08
C ASP A 277 20.12 -2.35 3.29
N PHE A 278 19.61 -2.91 2.19
CA PHE A 278 18.79 -4.12 2.17
C PHE A 278 19.60 -5.42 2.00
N ALA A 279 20.93 -5.36 2.15
CA ALA A 279 21.77 -6.55 2.18
C ALA A 279 21.29 -7.58 3.23
N GLY A 280 21.11 -8.81 2.77
CA GLY A 280 20.59 -9.92 3.56
C GLY A 280 19.08 -10.12 3.46
N THR A 281 18.36 -9.33 2.66
CA THR A 281 17.04 -9.70 2.14
C THR A 281 17.16 -10.97 1.28
N ASP A 282 16.20 -11.87 1.41
CA ASP A 282 16.24 -13.15 0.70
C ASP A 282 16.19 -12.97 -0.83
N PRO A 283 16.74 -13.93 -1.60
CA PRO A 283 16.58 -13.97 -3.04
C PRO A 283 15.12 -13.95 -3.49
N GLN A 284 14.89 -13.48 -4.71
CA GLN A 284 13.56 -13.42 -5.33
C GLN A 284 12.81 -14.77 -5.24
N ALA A 285 11.52 -14.71 -4.97
CA ALA A 285 10.62 -15.86 -4.99
C ALA A 285 10.38 -16.33 -6.43
N GLN A 286 9.99 -17.60 -6.57
CA GLN A 286 9.59 -18.16 -7.86
C GLN A 286 8.23 -17.62 -8.32
N SER A 287 7.36 -17.23 -7.39
CA SER A 287 5.99 -16.74 -7.65
C SER A 287 5.91 -15.22 -7.78
N SER A 288 4.70 -14.64 -7.73
CA SER A 288 4.46 -13.20 -7.91
C SER A 288 4.66 -12.33 -6.67
N VAL A 289 5.02 -12.90 -5.51
CA VAL A 289 5.20 -12.11 -4.25
C VAL A 289 6.41 -11.17 -4.27
N ASN A 290 7.21 -11.19 -5.34
CA ASN A 290 8.32 -10.27 -5.50
C ASN A 290 7.83 -8.82 -5.60
N PHE A 291 8.66 -7.89 -5.13
CA PHE A 291 8.40 -6.47 -5.24
C PHE A 291 9.59 -5.81 -5.91
N TYR A 292 9.44 -5.39 -7.17
CA TYR A 292 10.49 -4.61 -7.82
C TYR A 292 10.47 -3.18 -7.26
N LEU A 293 11.30 -2.93 -6.25
CA LEU A 293 11.35 -1.66 -5.55
C LEU A 293 12.29 -0.68 -6.25
N ASN A 294 11.73 0.45 -6.66
CA ASN A 294 12.47 1.63 -7.06
C ASN A 294 13.00 2.37 -5.82
N GLU A 295 14.26 2.83 -5.88
CA GLU A 295 14.93 3.53 -4.79
C GLU A 295 14.23 4.85 -4.44
N ASP A 296 13.83 5.65 -5.44
CA ASP A 296 13.15 6.92 -5.22
C ASP A 296 11.77 6.73 -4.60
N MET A 297 11.05 5.66 -4.97
CA MET A 297 9.82 5.26 -4.29
C MET A 297 10.06 4.91 -2.81
N PHE A 298 11.17 4.24 -2.49
CA PHE A 298 11.53 4.01 -1.08
C PHE A 298 11.84 5.32 -0.33
N LYS A 299 12.60 6.24 -0.96
CA LYS A 299 12.88 7.56 -0.38
C LYS A 299 11.57 8.28 -0.04
N MET A 300 10.56 8.17 -0.90
CA MET A 300 9.22 8.70 -0.65
C MET A 300 8.53 8.08 0.56
N PHE A 301 8.58 6.76 0.70
CA PHE A 301 8.04 6.09 1.90
C PHE A 301 8.71 6.61 3.17
N PHE A 302 10.05 6.66 3.20
CA PHE A 302 10.81 7.19 4.32
C PHE A 302 10.44 8.64 4.65
N GLY A 303 10.42 9.51 3.63
CA GLY A 303 10.15 10.91 3.84
C GLY A 303 8.73 11.18 4.32
N SER A 304 7.73 10.44 3.81
CA SER A 304 6.34 10.53 4.25
C SER A 304 6.19 10.09 5.71
N PHE A 305 6.80 8.97 6.09
CA PHE A 305 6.77 8.48 7.48
C PHE A 305 7.36 9.50 8.45
N THR A 306 8.52 10.07 8.11
CA THR A 306 9.24 10.98 9.02
C THR A 306 8.64 12.37 9.09
N ILE A 307 8.21 12.96 7.97
CA ILE A 307 7.57 14.28 7.97
C ILE A 307 6.24 14.24 8.72
N ASN A 308 5.40 13.21 8.53
CA ASN A 308 4.11 13.13 9.24
C ASN A 308 4.26 13.03 10.75
N VAL A 309 5.37 12.47 11.24
CA VAL A 309 5.69 12.42 12.68
C VAL A 309 6.13 13.79 13.21
N VAL A 310 6.80 14.60 12.39
CA VAL A 310 7.43 15.87 12.83
C VAL A 310 6.53 17.07 12.56
N ASP A 311 6.04 17.23 11.34
CA ASP A 311 5.12 18.29 10.93
C ASP A 311 4.27 17.84 9.71
N PRO A 312 3.01 17.42 9.93
CA PRO A 312 2.12 16.98 8.86
C PRO A 312 1.64 18.12 7.94
N GLN A 313 2.01 19.39 8.20
CA GLN A 313 1.65 20.52 7.34
C GLN A 313 2.62 20.71 6.16
N ILE A 314 3.81 20.12 6.23
CA ILE A 314 4.83 20.20 5.17
C ILE A 314 4.35 19.46 3.93
N VAL A 315 4.44 20.11 2.77
CA VAL A 315 4.15 19.47 1.47
C VAL A 315 5.27 18.53 1.13
N PHE A 316 4.91 17.27 0.98
CA PHE A 316 5.87 16.26 0.61
C PHE A 316 6.19 16.28 -0.90
N ASN A 317 7.47 16.25 -1.25
CA ASN A 317 7.95 16.36 -2.63
C ASN A 317 9.38 15.78 -2.81
N ASP A 318 9.88 15.72 -4.04
CA ASP A 318 11.17 15.06 -4.39
C ASP A 318 12.42 15.82 -3.93
N GLY A 319 12.27 16.96 -3.23
CA GLY A 319 13.36 17.87 -2.92
C GLY A 319 14.49 17.25 -2.09
N PHE A 320 14.19 16.25 -1.27
CA PHE A 320 15.14 15.65 -0.33
C PHE A 320 15.85 14.39 -0.83
N TYR A 321 15.64 13.95 -2.08
CA TYR A 321 16.19 12.68 -2.57
C TYR A 321 17.71 12.56 -2.45
N ASP A 322 18.44 13.68 -2.54
CA ASP A 322 19.90 13.73 -2.40
C ASP A 322 20.38 13.50 -0.94
N LEU A 323 19.46 13.50 0.03
CA LEU A 323 19.74 13.22 1.45
C LEU A 323 19.49 11.77 1.84
N VAL A 324 19.06 10.92 0.91
CA VAL A 324 18.73 9.52 1.20
C VAL A 324 19.37 8.60 0.17
N GLU A 325 20.20 7.69 0.65
CA GLU A 325 20.79 6.63 -0.15
C GLU A 325 20.09 5.30 0.15
N VAL A 326 19.67 4.60 -0.90
CA VAL A 326 18.98 3.31 -0.79
C VAL A 326 19.78 2.28 -1.58
N ARG A 327 20.17 1.19 -0.92
CA ARG A 327 20.96 0.11 -1.51
C ARG A 327 20.13 -1.17 -1.49
N ILE A 328 19.73 -1.65 -2.66
CA ILE A 328 18.94 -2.88 -2.82
C ILE A 328 19.70 -3.86 -3.70
N PRO A 329 20.13 -5.03 -3.20
CA PRO A 329 20.87 -5.99 -4.01
C PRO A 329 19.99 -6.60 -5.13
N GLU A 330 20.50 -6.60 -6.36
CA GLU A 330 19.89 -7.25 -7.52
C GLU A 330 19.66 -8.77 -7.32
N GLY A 331 18.53 -9.29 -7.77
CA GLY A 331 18.12 -10.69 -7.60
C GLY A 331 17.51 -11.02 -6.24
N THR A 332 17.25 -10.02 -5.39
CA THR A 332 16.51 -10.18 -4.14
C THR A 332 15.00 -10.04 -4.33
N LEU A 333 14.22 -10.39 -3.32
CA LEU A 333 12.78 -10.18 -3.27
C LEU A 333 12.36 -8.73 -3.57
N LEU A 334 13.20 -7.75 -3.19
CA LEU A 334 12.97 -6.32 -3.40
C LEU A 334 13.59 -5.77 -4.72
N LYS A 335 14.37 -6.58 -5.43
CA LYS A 335 14.97 -6.20 -6.72
C LYS A 335 15.06 -7.44 -7.64
N PRO A 336 13.92 -8.06 -7.98
CA PRO A 336 13.92 -9.31 -8.72
C PRO A 336 14.38 -9.08 -10.17
N LYS A 337 15.08 -10.06 -10.74
CA LYS A 337 15.54 -10.00 -12.12
C LYS A 337 14.41 -10.29 -13.08
N PHE A 338 14.40 -9.56 -14.19
CA PHE A 338 13.53 -9.87 -15.32
C PHE A 338 13.73 -11.35 -15.78
N PRO A 339 12.67 -12.12 -16.05
CA PRO A 339 11.26 -11.72 -16.18
C PRO A 339 10.37 -12.10 -15.00
N ALA A 340 10.84 -12.00 -13.74
CA ALA A 340 10.04 -12.38 -12.57
C ALA A 340 8.66 -11.72 -12.52
N ALA A 341 7.69 -12.40 -11.88
CA ALA A 341 6.34 -11.90 -11.64
C ALA A 341 6.32 -10.92 -10.45
N LEU A 342 5.44 -9.90 -10.49
CA LEU A 342 5.43 -8.75 -9.58
C LEU A 342 4.05 -8.40 -8.98
N SER A 343 2.99 -9.09 -9.39
CA SER A 343 1.61 -8.73 -9.05
C SER A 343 1.28 -8.89 -7.56
N GLY A 344 1.93 -9.82 -6.86
CA GLY A 344 1.78 -10.04 -5.41
C GLY A 344 2.60 -9.08 -4.53
N ARG A 345 3.08 -7.95 -5.06
CA ARG A 345 3.99 -7.02 -4.36
C ARG A 345 3.48 -6.46 -3.02
N THR A 346 2.16 -6.40 -2.81
CA THR A 346 1.57 -5.74 -1.62
C THR A 346 2.01 -6.40 -0.31
N HIS A 347 2.24 -7.71 -0.35
CA HIS A 347 2.74 -8.49 0.78
C HIS A 347 4.11 -7.99 1.26
N ALA A 348 5.03 -7.73 0.33
CA ALA A 348 6.36 -7.21 0.64
C ALA A 348 6.30 -5.73 1.05
N LEU A 349 5.40 -4.97 0.43
CA LEU A 349 5.19 -3.55 0.72
C LEU A 349 4.67 -3.32 2.15
N GLY A 350 3.68 -4.08 2.61
CA GLY A 350 3.21 -4.02 4.00
C GLY A 350 4.33 -4.35 4.99
N ARG A 351 5.10 -5.40 4.69
CA ARG A 351 6.24 -5.84 5.50
C ARG A 351 7.37 -4.81 5.57
N LEU A 352 7.62 -4.09 4.48
CA LEU A 352 8.59 -3.01 4.40
C LEU A 352 8.26 -1.86 5.36
N PHE A 353 6.98 -1.53 5.53
CA PHE A 353 6.56 -0.49 6.48
C PHE A 353 6.71 -0.91 7.94
N ASP A 354 6.44 -2.17 8.26
CA ASP A 354 6.69 -2.70 9.61
C ASP A 354 8.20 -2.63 9.95
N VAL A 355 9.08 -3.00 9.00
CA VAL A 355 10.55 -2.88 9.14
C VAL A 355 10.99 -1.42 9.31
N LEU A 356 10.45 -0.50 8.49
CA LEU A 356 10.76 0.92 8.59
C LEU A 356 10.31 1.52 9.93
N GLY A 357 9.09 1.19 10.39
CA GLY A 357 8.56 1.62 11.68
C GLY A 357 9.43 1.16 12.84
N ALA A 358 9.90 -0.09 12.82
CA ALA A 358 10.80 -0.63 13.84
C ALA A 358 12.16 0.11 13.87
N LEU A 359 12.76 0.35 12.70
CA LEU A 359 14.07 1.02 12.59
C LEU A 359 14.02 2.48 13.05
N LEU A 360 13.00 3.22 12.64
CA LEU A 360 12.81 4.62 13.02
C LEU A 360 12.47 4.75 14.51
N GLY A 361 11.61 3.87 15.01
CA GLY A 361 11.18 3.87 16.41
C GLY A 361 12.26 3.47 17.42
N ALA A 362 13.24 2.66 17.02
CA ALA A 362 14.25 2.11 17.92
C ALA A 362 15.12 3.14 18.67
N GLY A 363 15.19 4.38 18.18
CA GLY A 363 16.00 5.44 18.81
C GLY A 363 15.33 6.12 20.00
N ALA A 364 14.01 6.10 20.04
CA ALA A 364 13.20 6.65 21.12
C ALA A 364 11.96 5.75 21.30
N PRO A 365 12.15 4.51 21.81
CA PRO A 365 11.09 3.49 21.74
C PRO A 365 9.78 3.93 22.39
N GLU A 366 9.83 4.62 23.53
CA GLU A 366 8.64 5.08 24.24
C GLU A 366 7.90 6.22 23.52
N GLN A 367 8.53 6.91 22.58
CA GLN A 367 7.95 8.07 21.89
C GLN A 367 7.62 7.79 20.43
N MET A 368 8.31 6.84 19.79
CA MET A 368 8.25 6.63 18.33
C MET A 368 8.06 5.19 17.88
N LEU A 369 8.38 4.18 18.71
CA LEU A 369 8.26 2.79 18.28
C LEU A 369 6.79 2.36 18.30
N ASN A 370 6.28 2.01 17.12
CA ASN A 370 4.97 1.38 16.96
C ASN A 370 5.13 -0.14 16.89
N ALA A 371 4.08 -0.88 17.24
CA ALA A 371 4.01 -2.32 17.00
C ALA A 371 3.87 -2.65 15.49
N ALA A 372 3.76 -3.93 15.12
CA ALA A 372 3.42 -4.34 13.76
C ALA A 372 1.92 -4.27 13.50
N GLY A 373 1.54 -4.08 12.24
CA GLY A 373 0.15 -4.24 11.81
C GLY A 373 -0.15 -3.62 10.46
N PHE A 374 0.86 -3.05 9.77
CA PHE A 374 0.71 -2.65 8.39
C PHE A 374 0.46 -3.87 7.52
N SER A 375 1.29 -4.91 7.71
CA SER A 375 1.07 -6.31 7.31
C SER A 375 0.75 -6.57 5.82
N ASP A 376 -0.40 -6.13 5.30
CA ASP A 376 -0.80 -6.30 3.90
C ASP A 376 -1.97 -5.37 3.49
N SER A 377 -2.38 -5.49 2.23
CA SER A 377 -3.67 -5.02 1.70
C SER A 377 -4.44 -6.24 1.16
N PRO A 378 -5.28 -6.92 1.98
CA PRO A 378 -5.90 -8.15 1.57
C PRO A 378 -6.90 -7.95 0.43
N HIS A 379 -6.86 -8.85 -0.56
CA HIS A 379 -7.75 -8.83 -1.71
C HIS A 379 -8.62 -10.08 -1.77
N LEU A 380 -9.92 -9.88 -2.01
CA LEU A 380 -10.82 -10.91 -2.48
C LEU A 380 -11.22 -10.63 -3.92
N PHE A 381 -10.96 -11.59 -4.78
CA PHE A 381 -11.47 -11.62 -6.14
C PHE A 381 -12.61 -12.62 -6.23
N TYR A 382 -13.66 -12.28 -6.98
CA TYR A 382 -14.75 -13.20 -7.30
C TYR A 382 -15.24 -12.94 -8.71
N SER A 383 -15.28 -13.98 -9.54
CA SER A 383 -15.69 -13.85 -10.94
C SER A 383 -16.50 -15.05 -11.41
N GLY A 384 -17.30 -14.82 -12.45
CA GLY A 384 -18.20 -15.82 -12.99
C GLY A 384 -19.21 -15.22 -13.96
N TYR A 385 -20.35 -15.88 -14.09
CA TYR A 385 -21.48 -15.41 -14.87
C TYR A 385 -22.69 -15.23 -13.95
N ASP A 386 -23.30 -14.05 -13.98
CA ASP A 386 -24.43 -13.70 -13.12
C ASP A 386 -25.71 -14.38 -13.64
N SER A 387 -25.97 -15.57 -13.11
CA SER A 387 -27.13 -16.41 -13.44
C SER A 387 -28.41 -16.06 -12.67
N ARG A 388 -28.39 -14.98 -11.87
CA ARG A 388 -29.60 -14.48 -11.19
C ARG A 388 -30.63 -14.00 -12.22
N GLU A 389 -31.91 -14.08 -11.85
CA GLU A 389 -33.00 -13.63 -12.71
C GLU A 389 -32.82 -12.16 -13.14
N GLY A 390 -32.96 -11.87 -14.44
CA GLY A 390 -32.82 -10.52 -15.00
C GLY A 390 -31.39 -10.06 -15.29
N LYS A 391 -30.36 -10.88 -15.04
CA LYS A 391 -28.93 -10.55 -15.26
C LYS A 391 -28.33 -11.15 -16.53
N ASN A 392 -29.11 -11.93 -17.29
CA ASN A 392 -28.75 -12.44 -18.63
C ASN A 392 -27.43 -13.24 -18.72
N ASN A 393 -26.94 -13.86 -17.63
CA ASN A 393 -25.61 -14.50 -17.60
C ASN A 393 -24.49 -13.54 -18.02
N GLU A 394 -24.55 -12.28 -17.61
CA GLU A 394 -23.45 -11.33 -17.83
C GLU A 394 -22.21 -11.74 -17.02
N TRP A 395 -21.04 -11.61 -17.63
CA TRP A 395 -19.77 -11.87 -16.94
C TRP A 395 -19.48 -10.75 -15.94
N PHE A 396 -19.00 -11.11 -14.75
CA PHE A 396 -18.62 -10.16 -13.71
C PHE A 396 -17.27 -10.49 -13.11
N GLN A 397 -16.65 -9.46 -12.51
CA GLN A 397 -15.43 -9.58 -11.72
C GLN A 397 -15.43 -8.56 -10.59
N LEU A 398 -15.43 -9.07 -9.37
CA LEU A 398 -15.21 -8.31 -8.15
C LEU A 398 -13.71 -8.21 -7.86
N PHE A 399 -13.29 -7.03 -7.45
CA PHE A 399 -12.02 -6.76 -6.79
C PHE A 399 -12.32 -5.99 -5.51
N GLN A 400 -12.17 -6.66 -4.36
CA GLN A 400 -12.43 -6.09 -3.05
C GLN A 400 -11.12 -5.96 -2.28
N ILE A 401 -10.83 -4.76 -1.78
CA ILE A 401 -9.71 -4.50 -0.86
C ILE A 401 -10.27 -4.50 0.56
N GLY A 402 -9.57 -5.16 1.47
CA GLY A 402 -9.84 -5.13 2.91
C GLY A 402 -8.66 -4.58 3.69
N PHE A 403 -8.84 -4.41 5.00
CA PHE A 403 -7.79 -3.96 5.91
C PHE A 403 -7.87 -4.69 7.25
N GLY A 404 -6.73 -4.85 7.91
CA GLY A 404 -6.64 -5.48 9.22
C GLY A 404 -6.51 -4.47 10.37
N GLY A 405 -6.09 -4.99 11.52
CA GLY A 405 -5.80 -4.17 12.70
C GLY A 405 -4.51 -3.37 12.56
N VAL A 406 -4.58 -2.07 12.85
CA VAL A 406 -3.44 -1.15 12.88
C VAL A 406 -2.65 -1.33 14.20
N PRO A 407 -1.32 -1.15 14.23
CA PRO A 407 -0.55 -1.31 15.46
C PRO A 407 -0.92 -0.34 16.58
N GLY A 408 -0.76 -0.82 17.83
CA GLY A 408 -0.63 0.04 19.00
C GLY A 408 0.60 0.94 18.88
N ARG A 409 0.51 2.16 19.41
CA ARG A 409 1.56 3.19 19.28
C ARG A 409 1.66 4.04 20.55
N PRO A 410 2.75 4.81 20.74
CA PRO A 410 2.87 5.72 21.88
C PRO A 410 1.70 6.71 22.02
N ALA A 411 1.10 7.11 20.91
CA ALA A 411 -0.02 8.05 20.88
C ALA A 411 -1.39 7.43 21.24
N GLY A 412 -1.52 6.10 21.34
CA GLY A 412 -2.77 5.44 21.71
C GLY A 412 -3.04 4.13 20.98
N ASP A 413 -4.24 3.59 21.20
CA ASP A 413 -4.72 2.32 20.63
C ASP A 413 -4.71 2.34 19.10
N GLY A 414 -4.36 1.19 18.51
CA GLY A 414 -4.46 0.95 17.08
C GLY A 414 -5.91 0.94 16.60
N PRO A 415 -6.26 1.66 15.52
CA PRO A 415 -7.56 1.56 14.86
C PRO A 415 -7.89 0.12 14.40
N ASP A 416 -9.14 -0.29 14.64
CA ASP A 416 -9.69 -1.59 14.21
C ASP A 416 -10.04 -1.57 12.71
N GLY A 417 -9.63 -2.59 11.96
CA GLY A 417 -10.05 -2.78 10.55
C GLY A 417 -9.83 -1.57 9.64
N HIS A 418 -8.73 -0.83 9.83
CA HIS A 418 -8.53 0.48 9.22
C HIS A 418 -7.39 0.47 8.20
N SER A 419 -7.56 1.21 7.11
CA SER A 419 -6.51 1.40 6.11
C SER A 419 -5.39 2.28 6.64
N LEU A 420 -4.14 1.85 6.48
CA LEU A 420 -2.98 2.73 6.65
C LEU A 420 -2.56 3.43 5.35
N TRP A 421 -3.26 3.15 4.25
CA TRP A 421 -3.11 3.86 2.99
C TRP A 421 -3.94 5.14 2.99
N PRO A 422 -3.31 6.33 2.85
CA PRO A 422 -4.04 7.58 2.84
C PRO A 422 -5.05 7.65 1.70
N GLY A 423 -6.31 8.00 2.05
CA GLY A 423 -7.38 8.24 1.07
C GLY A 423 -8.18 7.01 0.67
N PHE A 424 -7.79 5.80 1.10
CA PHE A 424 -8.56 4.59 0.83
C PHE A 424 -9.79 4.50 1.72
N THR A 425 -10.90 4.07 1.14
CA THR A 425 -12.17 3.88 1.86
C THR A 425 -12.75 2.50 1.59
N ASN A 426 -13.42 1.93 2.59
CA ASN A 426 -14.18 0.70 2.39
C ASN A 426 -15.38 0.96 1.46
N VAL A 427 -15.68 0.00 0.58
CA VAL A 427 -16.89 0.03 -0.24
C VAL A 427 -18.10 -0.31 0.63
N PRO A 428 -19.18 0.49 0.64
CA PRO A 428 -20.38 0.14 1.39
C PRO A 428 -20.99 -1.18 0.91
N ASN A 429 -21.45 -2.01 1.84
CA ASN A 429 -21.96 -3.36 1.53
C ASN A 429 -23.11 -3.32 0.51
N GLU A 430 -24.02 -2.34 0.60
CA GLU A 430 -25.15 -2.21 -0.33
C GLU A 430 -24.69 -2.04 -1.78
N PHE A 431 -23.57 -1.36 -2.00
CA PHE A 431 -22.98 -1.21 -3.35
C PHE A 431 -22.42 -2.54 -3.84
N ILE A 432 -21.67 -3.27 -3.01
CA ILE A 432 -21.13 -4.58 -3.36
C ILE A 432 -22.27 -5.54 -3.72
N GLU A 433 -23.31 -5.64 -2.88
CA GLU A 433 -24.45 -6.55 -3.10
C GLU A 433 -25.31 -6.17 -4.31
N SER A 434 -25.34 -4.87 -4.67
CA SER A 434 -26.06 -4.39 -5.85
C SER A 434 -25.33 -4.73 -7.14
N TYR A 435 -24.00 -4.66 -7.14
CA TYR A 435 -23.18 -4.89 -8.33
C TYR A 435 -22.83 -6.36 -8.56
N PHE A 436 -22.62 -7.12 -7.50
CA PHE A 436 -22.09 -8.48 -7.58
C PHE A 436 -23.06 -9.52 -7.04
N PRO A 437 -23.00 -10.78 -7.52
CA PRO A 437 -23.85 -11.86 -7.04
C PRO A 437 -23.33 -12.45 -5.73
N LEU A 438 -23.23 -11.62 -4.69
CA LEU A 438 -22.88 -12.03 -3.34
C LEU A 438 -23.71 -11.28 -2.30
N ARG A 439 -23.70 -11.77 -1.07
CA ARG A 439 -24.25 -11.09 0.12
C ARG A 439 -23.22 -11.06 1.23
N ILE A 440 -23.15 -9.93 1.94
CA ILE A 440 -22.32 -9.78 3.14
C ILE A 440 -23.17 -10.20 4.35
N GLU A 441 -22.91 -11.38 4.90
CA GLU A 441 -23.67 -11.88 6.07
C GLU A 441 -23.14 -11.35 7.39
N ARG A 442 -21.85 -10.98 7.42
CA ARG A 442 -21.15 -10.51 8.60
C ARG A 442 -20.12 -9.47 8.19
N TYR A 443 -20.03 -8.39 8.96
CA TYR A 443 -18.95 -7.42 8.88
C TYR A 443 -18.75 -6.85 10.29
N GLU A 444 -17.76 -7.37 11.01
CA GLU A 444 -17.46 -6.91 12.37
C GLU A 444 -15.99 -7.10 12.74
N THR A 445 -15.57 -6.44 13.81
CA THR A 445 -14.27 -6.66 14.43
C THR A 445 -14.20 -8.04 15.08
N ILE A 446 -13.04 -8.67 15.04
CA ILE A 446 -12.76 -9.91 15.77
C ILE A 446 -12.28 -9.52 17.18
N PRO A 447 -13.09 -9.72 18.24
CA PRO A 447 -12.68 -9.37 19.60
C PRO A 447 -11.37 -10.08 19.98
N ASP A 448 -10.54 -9.42 20.77
CA ASP A 448 -9.23 -9.92 21.25
C ASP A 448 -8.21 -10.23 20.13
N SER A 449 -8.46 -9.81 18.89
CA SER A 449 -7.52 -10.07 17.81
C SER A 449 -6.34 -9.10 17.77
N GLY A 450 -6.52 -7.88 18.27
CA GLY A 450 -5.43 -6.95 18.51
C GLY A 450 -4.64 -7.34 19.76
N GLY A 451 -3.31 -7.29 19.67
CA GLY A 451 -2.43 -7.63 20.77
C GLY A 451 -2.64 -6.72 21.97
N ALA A 452 -2.77 -7.33 23.16
CA ALA A 452 -2.91 -6.61 24.41
C ALA A 452 -1.69 -5.72 24.70
N GLY A 453 -1.92 -4.49 25.12
CA GLY A 453 -0.88 -3.55 25.55
C GLY A 453 -1.48 -2.42 26.37
N LEU A 454 -0.63 -1.54 26.91
CA LEU A 454 -1.11 -0.28 27.48
C LEU A 454 -1.99 0.43 26.44
N HIS A 455 -1.50 0.45 25.20
CA HIS A 455 -2.27 0.74 24.00
C HIS A 455 -2.44 -0.54 23.19
N ARG A 456 -3.68 -0.98 22.99
CA ARG A 456 -3.96 -2.24 22.28
C ARG A 456 -3.67 -2.10 20.79
N GLY A 457 -3.32 -3.20 20.15
CA GLY A 457 -3.43 -3.30 18.71
C GLY A 457 -4.88 -3.19 18.26
N GLY A 458 -5.09 -2.70 17.04
CA GLY A 458 -6.39 -2.75 16.39
C GLY A 458 -6.81 -4.20 16.14
N ASN A 459 -8.09 -4.48 16.26
CA ASN A 459 -8.66 -5.76 15.91
C ASN A 459 -8.73 -5.93 14.38
N GLY A 460 -8.57 -7.17 13.94
CA GLY A 460 -8.91 -7.57 12.57
C GLY A 460 -10.42 -7.58 12.34
N LEU A 461 -10.80 -7.79 11.08
CA LEU A 461 -12.18 -7.87 10.64
C LEU A 461 -12.53 -9.30 10.24
N SER A 462 -13.78 -9.69 10.51
CA SER A 462 -14.43 -10.86 9.92
C SER A 462 -15.48 -10.38 8.93
N VAL A 463 -15.24 -10.63 7.63
CA VAL A 463 -16.22 -10.39 6.58
C VAL A 463 -16.68 -11.73 6.02
N ALA A 464 -17.99 -12.01 6.07
CA ALA A 464 -18.56 -13.27 5.60
C ALA A 464 -19.27 -13.06 4.25
N TYR A 465 -18.69 -13.59 3.17
CA TYR A 465 -19.19 -13.47 1.81
C TYR A 465 -19.98 -14.72 1.41
N ARG A 466 -21.30 -14.59 1.29
CA ARG A 466 -22.19 -15.62 0.74
C ARG A 466 -22.25 -15.48 -0.77
N PHE A 467 -21.87 -16.51 -1.51
CA PHE A 467 -21.94 -16.49 -2.97
C PHE A 467 -23.35 -16.85 -3.45
N LEU A 468 -23.92 -16.04 -4.35
CA LEU A 468 -25.29 -16.23 -4.84
C LEU A 468 -25.34 -16.92 -6.21
N VAL A 469 -24.18 -17.13 -6.84
CA VAL A 469 -24.03 -17.92 -8.07
C VAL A 469 -22.72 -18.69 -8.03
N ASP A 470 -22.61 -19.71 -8.88
CA ASP A 470 -21.36 -20.43 -9.09
C ASP A 470 -20.28 -19.51 -9.69
N GLY A 471 -19.04 -19.71 -9.25
CA GLY A 471 -17.92 -18.94 -9.78
C GLY A 471 -16.57 -19.41 -9.25
N GLU A 472 -15.61 -18.49 -9.29
CA GLU A 472 -14.25 -18.70 -8.84
C GLU A 472 -13.77 -17.51 -8.02
N ILE A 473 -13.03 -17.80 -6.94
CA ILE A 473 -12.40 -16.79 -6.10
C ILE A 473 -10.88 -16.92 -6.09
N ALA A 474 -10.24 -15.79 -5.80
CA ALA A 474 -8.84 -15.72 -5.41
C ALA A 474 -8.69 -14.85 -4.17
N ILE A 475 -7.70 -15.17 -3.33
CA ILE A 475 -7.42 -14.54 -2.05
C ILE A 475 -5.95 -14.14 -2.05
N HIS A 476 -5.69 -12.86 -1.80
CA HIS A 476 -4.36 -12.36 -1.44
C HIS A 476 -4.44 -11.83 -0.03
N ASP A 477 -3.66 -12.42 0.88
CA ASP A 477 -3.54 -11.96 2.26
C ASP A 477 -2.22 -12.47 2.86
N GLU A 478 -1.84 -11.88 3.98
CA GLU A 478 -0.61 -12.15 4.71
C GLU A 478 -0.87 -12.38 6.21
N ARG A 479 0.19 -12.50 7.03
CA ARG A 479 0.13 -12.71 8.49
C ARG A 479 -0.69 -13.94 8.91
N TRP A 480 -0.74 -14.99 8.09
CA TRP A 480 -1.38 -16.26 8.46
C TRP A 480 -0.43 -17.22 9.20
N PHE A 481 0.87 -17.12 8.92
CA PHE A 481 1.93 -17.94 9.54
C PHE A 481 2.65 -17.17 10.66
N THR A 482 3.18 -15.98 10.36
CA THR A 482 3.89 -15.12 11.33
C THR A 482 2.94 -14.15 12.04
N TYR A 483 3.23 -13.87 13.31
CA TYR A 483 2.44 -12.97 14.13
C TYR A 483 2.80 -11.49 13.87
N PRO A 484 1.83 -10.56 13.85
CA PRO A 484 2.07 -9.14 14.07
C PRO A 484 2.70 -8.93 15.46
N TRP A 485 3.96 -8.49 15.49
CA TRP A 485 4.73 -8.37 16.72
C TRP A 485 4.29 -7.18 17.58
N GLY A 486 4.31 -7.36 18.91
CA GLY A 486 4.09 -6.31 19.90
C GLY A 486 5.40 -5.63 20.32
N VAL A 487 5.31 -4.50 21.03
CA VAL A 487 6.50 -3.76 21.49
C VAL A 487 6.38 -3.26 22.93
N ILE A 488 7.53 -3.16 23.61
CA ILE A 488 7.70 -2.61 24.96
C ILE A 488 6.70 -3.26 25.96
N GLY A 489 6.62 -4.59 25.92
CA GLY A 489 5.73 -5.39 26.76
C GLY A 489 4.35 -5.68 26.14
N GLY A 490 4.03 -5.08 25.00
CA GLY A 490 2.84 -5.41 24.24
C GLY A 490 2.87 -6.84 23.68
N GLN A 491 1.70 -7.44 23.56
CA GLN A 491 1.49 -8.78 23.04
C GLN A 491 1.34 -8.79 21.52
N VAL A 492 1.49 -9.97 20.92
CA VAL A 492 1.27 -10.18 19.48
C VAL A 492 -0.20 -10.04 19.11
N GLY A 493 -0.47 -9.58 17.88
CA GLY A 493 -1.81 -9.66 17.29
C GLY A 493 -2.12 -11.06 16.75
N LEU A 494 -3.39 -11.39 16.57
CA LEU A 494 -3.81 -12.65 15.96
C LEU A 494 -3.53 -12.68 14.45
N ARG A 495 -3.33 -13.90 13.95
CA ARG A 495 -3.05 -14.22 12.55
C ARG A 495 -4.32 -14.21 11.70
N SER A 496 -4.16 -13.92 10.40
CA SER A 496 -5.26 -13.99 9.45
C SER A 496 -5.69 -15.44 9.18
N THR A 497 -6.97 -15.65 8.90
CA THR A 497 -7.52 -16.98 8.58
C THR A 497 -8.59 -16.90 7.50
N LYS A 498 -8.77 -17.98 6.73
CA LYS A 498 -9.76 -18.07 5.65
C LYS A 498 -10.51 -19.38 5.75
N LYS A 499 -11.81 -19.33 6.02
CA LYS A 499 -12.64 -20.53 6.16
C LYS A 499 -13.75 -20.52 5.13
N LEU A 500 -13.82 -21.54 4.30
CA LEU A 500 -14.92 -21.74 3.37
C LEU A 500 -15.87 -22.80 3.94
N VAL A 501 -17.14 -22.42 4.10
CA VAL A 501 -18.22 -23.32 4.49
C VAL A 501 -19.05 -23.60 3.24
N ARG A 502 -19.07 -24.86 2.82
CA ARG A 502 -19.81 -25.31 1.66
C ARG A 502 -21.31 -25.35 1.95
N SER A 503 -22.12 -25.26 0.90
CA SER A 503 -23.58 -25.39 0.98
C SER A 503 -24.07 -26.70 1.61
N ASP A 504 -23.28 -27.78 1.57
CA ASP A 504 -23.57 -29.05 2.25
C ASP A 504 -23.18 -29.07 3.74
N GLY A 505 -22.59 -27.99 4.25
CA GLY A 505 -22.14 -27.82 5.62
C GLY A 505 -20.70 -28.28 5.89
N SER A 506 -20.00 -28.82 4.89
CA SER A 506 -18.56 -29.12 5.03
C SER A 506 -17.74 -27.84 5.15
N GLU A 507 -16.66 -27.88 5.93
CA GLU A 507 -15.77 -26.74 6.15
C GLU A 507 -14.35 -27.05 5.71
N GLU A 508 -13.67 -26.07 5.11
CA GLU A 508 -12.25 -26.15 4.79
C GLU A 508 -11.52 -24.83 5.09
N TRP A 509 -10.28 -24.95 5.58
CA TRP A 509 -9.37 -23.82 5.69
C TRP A 509 -8.69 -23.59 4.34
N LEU A 510 -8.74 -22.35 3.85
CA LEU A 510 -8.07 -21.95 2.62
C LEU A 510 -6.72 -21.29 2.92
N PRO A 511 -5.71 -21.43 2.05
CA PRO A 511 -4.49 -20.65 2.12
C PRO A 511 -4.77 -19.14 2.01
N SER A 512 -3.92 -18.31 2.63
CA SER A 512 -4.02 -16.85 2.54
C SER A 512 -3.64 -16.31 1.14
N LYS A 513 -2.93 -17.10 0.34
CA LYS A 513 -2.60 -16.82 -1.06
C LYS A 513 -3.07 -18.00 -1.89
N CYS A 514 -4.27 -17.89 -2.48
CA CYS A 514 -4.76 -18.90 -3.42
C CYS A 514 -5.61 -18.31 -4.56
N ASP A 515 -5.57 -18.97 -5.70
CA ASP A 515 -6.25 -18.65 -6.95
C ASP A 515 -6.90 -19.92 -7.51
N GLY A 516 -8.02 -19.78 -8.24
CA GLY A 516 -8.70 -20.93 -8.85
C GLY A 516 -9.74 -21.63 -7.97
N ILE A 517 -10.07 -21.10 -6.80
CA ILE A 517 -10.96 -21.77 -5.86
C ILE A 517 -12.40 -21.69 -6.36
N LYS A 518 -12.97 -22.85 -6.71
CA LYS A 518 -14.37 -22.93 -7.16
C LYS A 518 -15.32 -22.76 -5.98
N VAL A 519 -16.28 -21.86 -6.14
CA VAL A 519 -17.37 -21.63 -5.19
C VAL A 519 -18.70 -21.94 -5.85
N LYS A 520 -19.62 -22.48 -5.06
CA LYS A 520 -20.98 -22.76 -5.45
C LYS A 520 -21.94 -21.76 -4.85
N THR A 521 -23.12 -21.67 -5.46
CA THR A 521 -24.26 -21.00 -4.85
C THR A 521 -24.44 -21.49 -3.41
N ASP A 522 -24.65 -20.55 -2.49
CA ASP A 522 -24.77 -20.75 -1.05
C ASP A 522 -23.50 -21.17 -0.29
N ASP A 523 -22.33 -21.23 -0.93
CA ASP A 523 -21.07 -21.31 -0.17
C ASP A 523 -20.81 -19.99 0.58
N LEU A 524 -20.18 -20.06 1.76
CA LEU A 524 -19.85 -18.91 2.61
C LEU A 524 -18.36 -18.85 2.91
N LEU A 525 -17.70 -17.77 2.53
CA LEU A 525 -16.31 -17.49 2.90
C LEU A 525 -16.26 -16.55 4.11
N TYR A 526 -15.71 -17.02 5.22
CA TYR A 526 -15.23 -16.15 6.30
C TYR A 526 -13.81 -15.67 5.97
N PHE A 527 -13.71 -14.39 5.66
CA PHE A 527 -12.46 -13.70 5.42
C PHE A 527 -12.04 -12.95 6.69
N ASN A 528 -11.18 -13.58 7.50
CA ASN A 528 -10.68 -12.98 8.73
C ASN A 528 -9.29 -12.39 8.49
N THR A 529 -9.11 -11.10 8.75
CA THR A 529 -7.80 -10.43 8.65
C THR A 529 -7.00 -10.59 9.95
N TRP A 530 -5.75 -10.11 9.97
CA TRP A 530 -4.93 -10.05 11.18
C TRP A 530 -5.36 -8.91 12.12
N GLY A 531 -4.94 -8.97 13.39
CA GLY A 531 -4.95 -7.84 14.32
C GLY A 531 -3.56 -7.19 14.46
N GLY A 532 -3.49 -5.94 14.92
CA GLY A 532 -2.22 -5.26 15.18
C GLY A 532 -1.55 -5.76 16.44
N GLY A 533 -0.22 -5.61 16.56
CA GLY A 533 0.48 -5.83 17.82
C GLY A 533 0.18 -4.76 18.87
N GLY A 534 0.30 -5.13 20.15
CA GLY A 534 0.12 -4.23 21.27
C GLY A 534 1.35 -3.36 21.55
N TRP A 535 1.13 -2.22 22.18
CA TRP A 535 2.19 -1.30 22.60
C TRP A 535 2.13 -1.06 24.12
N GLY A 536 3.28 -1.19 24.78
CA GLY A 536 3.40 -0.96 26.21
C GLY A 536 2.83 -2.11 27.06
N ASP A 537 3.10 -2.06 28.37
CA ASP A 537 2.68 -3.10 29.32
C ASP A 537 1.14 -3.19 29.44
N PRO A 538 0.49 -4.31 29.09
CA PRO A 538 -0.96 -4.47 29.22
C PRO A 538 -1.45 -4.33 30.67
N LEU A 539 -0.60 -4.65 31.66
CA LEU A 539 -0.94 -4.52 33.08
C LEU A 539 -0.94 -3.06 33.57
N ALA A 540 -0.51 -2.12 32.72
CA ALA A 540 -0.58 -0.69 32.97
C ALA A 540 -1.85 -0.04 32.38
N ARG A 541 -2.62 -0.76 31.55
CA ARG A 541 -3.87 -0.24 30.97
C ARG A 541 -4.91 0.03 32.07
N ASP A 542 -5.65 1.12 31.97
CA ASP A 542 -6.75 1.41 32.89
C ASP A 542 -7.83 0.33 32.79
N ALA A 543 -8.19 -0.28 33.93
CA ALA A 543 -9.20 -1.34 33.98
C ALA A 543 -10.58 -0.85 33.52
N ALA A 544 -10.90 0.43 33.71
CA ALA A 544 -12.12 1.03 33.21
C ALA A 544 -12.15 1.09 31.67
N LEU A 545 -11.00 1.30 31.02
CA LEU A 545 -10.88 1.22 29.56
C LEU A 545 -11.05 -0.21 29.06
N VAL A 546 -10.48 -1.19 29.76
CA VAL A 546 -10.68 -2.62 29.43
C VAL A 546 -12.16 -3.00 29.53
N LEU A 547 -12.86 -2.58 30.60
CA LEU A 547 -14.31 -2.78 30.70
C LEU A 547 -15.07 -2.08 29.56
N ALA A 548 -14.65 -0.88 29.17
CA ALA A 548 -15.25 -0.17 28.03
C ALA A 548 -15.04 -0.91 26.71
N ASP A 549 -13.86 -1.51 26.49
CA ASP A 549 -13.57 -2.34 25.32
C ASP A 549 -14.46 -3.60 25.31
N VAL A 550 -14.64 -4.25 26.45
CA VAL A 550 -15.55 -5.40 26.59
C VAL A 550 -17.00 -5.01 26.31
N ASN A 551 -17.46 -3.89 26.87
CA ASN A 551 -18.82 -3.38 26.60
C ASN A 551 -19.05 -3.00 25.13
N ARG A 552 -17.99 -2.70 24.38
CA ARG A 552 -18.03 -2.41 22.94
C ARG A 552 -17.83 -3.66 22.07
N ASN A 553 -17.67 -4.84 22.67
CA ASN A 553 -17.30 -6.09 21.98
C ASN A 553 -15.97 -5.98 21.21
N LEU A 554 -15.03 -5.18 21.70
CA LEU A 554 -13.67 -5.11 21.17
C LEU A 554 -12.74 -6.08 21.91
N ALA A 555 -13.10 -6.43 23.15
CA ALA A 555 -12.49 -7.50 23.92
C ALA A 555 -13.58 -8.41 24.50
N THR A 556 -13.22 -9.64 24.86
CA THR A 556 -14.11 -10.53 25.65
C THR A 556 -13.84 -10.41 27.15
N ILE A 557 -14.72 -11.00 27.97
CA ILE A 557 -14.48 -11.09 29.43
C ILE A 557 -13.22 -11.93 29.69
N GLU A 558 -13.02 -12.99 28.91
CA GLU A 558 -11.82 -13.81 28.95
C GLU A 558 -10.58 -13.03 28.51
N GLY A 559 -10.67 -12.26 27.42
CA GLY A 559 -9.59 -11.41 26.92
C GLY A 559 -9.19 -10.28 27.88
N ALA A 560 -10.08 -9.85 28.77
CA ALA A 560 -9.74 -8.88 29.82
C ALA A 560 -8.62 -9.40 30.76
N LEU A 561 -8.46 -10.72 30.88
CA LEU A 561 -7.40 -11.34 31.68
C LEU A 561 -5.99 -11.06 31.13
N ASP A 562 -5.85 -10.80 29.82
CA ASP A 562 -4.55 -10.42 29.22
C ASP A 562 -4.05 -9.06 29.75
N TYR A 563 -4.95 -8.23 30.26
CA TYR A 563 -4.67 -6.96 30.93
C TYR A 563 -4.61 -7.09 32.47
N GLY A 564 -4.73 -8.32 32.97
CA GLY A 564 -4.88 -8.63 34.39
C GLY A 564 -6.18 -8.10 35.00
N VAL A 565 -7.22 -7.86 34.19
CA VAL A 565 -8.49 -7.27 34.64
C VAL A 565 -9.54 -8.35 34.79
N ILE A 566 -10.18 -8.39 35.96
CA ILE A 566 -11.27 -9.33 36.25
C ILE A 566 -12.59 -8.58 36.16
N ILE A 567 -13.47 -9.02 35.26
CA ILE A 567 -14.81 -8.47 35.09
C ILE A 567 -15.82 -9.47 35.64
N LYS A 568 -16.69 -9.00 36.52
CA LYS A 568 -17.75 -9.79 37.15
C LYS A 568 -19.03 -8.98 37.20
N ASP A 569 -20.14 -9.61 36.81
CA ASP A 569 -21.48 -8.99 36.82
C ASP A 569 -21.54 -7.63 36.07
N GLY A 570 -20.74 -7.48 35.00
CA GLY A 570 -20.67 -6.27 34.18
C GLY A 570 -19.83 -5.12 34.76
N ALA A 571 -19.05 -5.36 35.82
CA ALA A 571 -18.18 -4.37 36.45
C ALA A 571 -16.76 -4.93 36.69
N VAL A 572 -15.78 -4.05 36.85
CA VAL A 572 -14.42 -4.43 37.26
C VAL A 572 -14.45 -4.87 38.73
N ASP A 573 -13.89 -6.05 39.02
CA ASP A 573 -13.55 -6.46 40.38
C ASP A 573 -12.15 -5.90 40.71
N GLU A 574 -12.12 -4.73 41.35
CA GLU A 574 -10.89 -3.99 41.63
C GLU A 574 -9.89 -4.79 42.48
N ALA A 575 -10.39 -5.50 43.50
CA ALA A 575 -9.54 -6.26 44.42
C ALA A 575 -8.91 -7.47 43.71
N ALA A 576 -9.72 -8.20 42.94
CA ALA A 576 -9.24 -9.36 42.20
C ALA A 576 -8.32 -8.94 41.04
N THR A 577 -8.60 -7.81 40.38
CA THR A 577 -7.75 -7.21 39.33
C THR A 577 -6.37 -6.84 39.86
N GLU A 578 -6.30 -6.16 41.01
CA GLU A 578 -5.01 -5.81 41.60
C GLU A 578 -4.22 -7.06 42.01
N GLN A 579 -4.88 -8.04 42.60
CA GLN A 579 -4.24 -9.32 42.95
C GLN A 579 -3.68 -10.02 41.71
N LEU A 580 -4.47 -10.16 40.65
CA LEU A 580 -4.04 -10.81 39.41
C LEU A 580 -2.85 -10.07 38.77
N ARG A 581 -2.87 -8.73 38.76
CA ARG A 581 -1.74 -7.93 38.25
C ARG A 581 -0.47 -8.12 39.06
N VAL A 582 -0.56 -8.25 40.38
CA VAL A 582 0.61 -8.58 41.22
C VAL A 582 1.16 -9.96 40.85
N GLU A 583 0.30 -10.99 40.78
CA GLU A 583 0.69 -12.36 40.43
C GLU A 583 1.32 -12.44 39.03
N MET A 584 0.76 -11.74 38.04
CA MET A 584 1.30 -11.66 36.68
C MET A 584 2.65 -10.93 36.63
N ARG A 585 2.82 -9.86 37.40
CA ARG A 585 4.11 -9.14 37.49
C ARG A 585 5.20 -9.97 38.14
N GLU A 586 4.87 -10.76 39.17
CA GLU A 586 5.80 -11.64 39.86
C GLU A 586 6.20 -12.87 39.04
N SER A 587 5.30 -13.36 38.18
CA SER A 587 5.53 -14.54 37.34
C SER A 587 6.14 -14.24 35.97
N ARG A 588 6.05 -12.99 35.48
CA ARG A 588 6.63 -12.62 34.18
C ARG A 588 8.13 -12.34 34.25
N GLY A 589 8.82 -12.54 33.13
CA GLY A 589 10.20 -12.09 32.93
C GLY A 589 10.30 -10.60 32.58
N ASP A 590 11.51 -10.19 32.19
CA ASP A 590 11.79 -8.81 31.79
C ASP A 590 10.97 -8.39 30.56
N ILE A 591 10.47 -7.14 30.58
CA ILE A 591 9.79 -6.54 29.42
C ILE A 591 10.77 -6.46 28.25
N GLN A 592 10.46 -7.16 27.18
CA GLN A 592 11.22 -7.11 25.93
C GLN A 592 10.77 -5.94 25.07
N THR A 593 11.70 -5.36 24.30
CA THR A 593 11.40 -4.30 23.34
C THR A 593 10.49 -4.80 22.21
N PHE A 594 10.72 -6.01 21.72
CA PHE A 594 9.93 -6.65 20.67
C PHE A 594 9.42 -8.00 21.15
N ASN A 595 8.15 -8.29 20.87
CA ASN A 595 7.53 -9.58 21.10
C ASN A 595 7.08 -10.15 19.75
N PHE A 596 7.87 -11.06 19.20
CA PHE A 596 7.59 -11.72 17.92
C PHE A 596 6.68 -12.95 18.04
N GLY A 597 6.27 -13.30 19.27
CA GLY A 597 5.66 -14.60 19.55
C GLY A 597 6.71 -15.73 19.57
N PRO A 598 6.29 -17.00 19.39
CA PRO A 598 7.19 -18.14 19.38
C PRO A 598 8.23 -18.08 18.25
N PRO A 599 9.40 -18.72 18.39
CA PRO A 599 10.36 -18.85 17.30
C PRO A 599 9.77 -19.52 16.05
N ILE A 600 10.26 -19.14 14.86
CA ILE A 600 9.73 -19.66 13.57
C ILE A 600 9.70 -21.19 13.51
N ASP A 601 10.72 -21.88 14.05
CA ASP A 601 10.76 -23.35 14.06
C ASP A 601 9.64 -23.97 14.91
N GLU A 602 9.25 -23.30 16.00
CA GLU A 602 8.13 -23.71 16.83
C GLU A 602 6.79 -23.43 16.14
N ILE A 603 6.64 -22.23 15.55
CA ILE A 603 5.47 -21.89 14.72
C ILE A 603 5.29 -22.94 13.60
N ARG A 604 6.39 -23.34 12.96
CA ARG A 604 6.40 -24.37 11.92
C ARG A 604 5.93 -25.72 12.44
N ALA A 605 6.45 -26.17 13.58
CA ALA A 605 6.08 -27.44 14.19
C ALA A 605 4.59 -27.50 14.58
N ASN A 606 4.04 -26.38 15.04
CA ASN A 606 2.65 -26.31 15.51
C ASN A 606 1.64 -25.88 14.42
N CYS A 607 2.12 -25.44 13.25
CA CYS A 607 1.32 -24.78 12.22
C CYS A 607 0.03 -25.55 11.85
N LYS A 608 0.14 -26.86 11.60
CA LYS A 608 -1.01 -27.68 11.20
C LYS A 608 -2.07 -27.77 12.29
N GLN A 609 -1.64 -27.86 13.54
CA GLN A 609 -2.52 -27.92 14.70
C GLN A 609 -3.21 -26.58 14.95
N GLU A 610 -2.48 -25.47 14.82
CA GLU A 610 -2.99 -24.13 15.13
C GLU A 610 -3.84 -23.54 13.99
N THR A 611 -3.50 -23.82 12.74
CA THR A 611 -4.08 -23.15 11.56
C THR A 611 -4.90 -24.08 10.66
N GLY A 612 -4.74 -25.40 10.79
CA GLY A 612 -5.29 -26.38 9.86
C GLY A 612 -4.53 -26.51 8.53
N LEU A 613 -3.53 -25.66 8.30
CA LEU A 613 -2.71 -25.64 7.08
C LEU A 613 -1.30 -26.18 7.35
N ASP A 614 -0.70 -26.80 6.34
CA ASP A 614 0.69 -27.26 6.44
C ASP A 614 1.62 -26.05 6.44
N ALA A 615 2.69 -26.10 7.23
CA ALA A 615 3.66 -25.01 7.28
C ALA A 615 4.38 -24.84 5.94
N PRO A 616 4.72 -23.60 5.54
CA PRO A 616 5.54 -23.39 4.34
C PRO A 616 6.92 -24.00 4.53
N GLU A 617 7.46 -24.57 3.45
CA GLU A 617 8.81 -25.11 3.41
C GLU A 617 9.83 -23.98 3.31
N THR A 618 11.02 -24.13 3.89
CA THR A 618 12.05 -23.09 3.80
C THR A 618 12.46 -22.89 2.34
N PRO A 619 12.48 -21.65 1.82
CA PRO A 619 12.84 -21.40 0.43
C PRO A 619 14.21 -21.99 0.07
N ILE A 620 14.27 -22.68 -1.07
CA ILE A 620 15.52 -23.18 -1.65
C ILE A 620 15.94 -22.25 -2.78
N PHE A 621 16.93 -21.41 -2.50
CA PHE A 621 17.47 -20.48 -3.49
C PHE A 621 18.44 -21.22 -4.43
N ARG A 622 18.26 -21.04 -5.74
CA ARG A 622 19.09 -21.68 -6.78
C ARG A 622 19.91 -20.66 -7.55
#